data_AF-A0A524GIL1-F1
#
_entry.id   AF-A0A524GIL1-F1
#
_cell.length_a   1.000
_cell.length_b   1.000
_cell.length_c   1.000
_cell.angle_alpha   90.00
_cell.angle_beta   90.00
_cell.angle_gamma   90.00
#
_symmetry.space_group_name_H-M   'P 1'
#
loop_
_entity.id
_entity.type
_entity.pdbx_description
1 polymer ?
#
loop_
_entity_poly.entity_id
_entity_poly.type
_entity_poly.pdbx_seq_one_letter_code
_entity_poly.pdbx_strand_id
1 'polypeptide(L)'
;MRGVRCILLAVILGFAGIAGAVGPMTLARTGDLYSVATVDNQVVVTARYADGTVDQFYVPQSAAAVEDSLQVGVDPATGALYVLWQKKTDMEARLRLAGYLDGTWIGPITFAGNDGTAAANPQMIIHRSVSTYDEATEEGEEPAEVKIATTFIHLAWWSRASEDEIGAAQYMAVPVDHDGMPLFQDTQSVPLVDFLPYGIACFDIGPAENLKHPKLLIDPQTGFPAVFATDLNSCLFQIFESRPEVVVDSMTKRRRQIIILRSPSTVALRPDLPLAATKIEVGSGLKLIMHWDGEEDLLNYLELDQEGLSETKSLPLGEQLSHEQAVELIRGLTN
;
A
#
# COMPACT_ATOMS: atom_id res chain seq x y z
N MET A 1 -42.96 -11.68 34.26
CA MET A 1 -42.35 -12.44 33.15
C MET A 1 -42.91 -11.95 31.83
N ARG A 2 -42.19 -11.08 31.13
CA ARG A 2 -42.47 -10.69 29.74
C ARG A 2 -41.12 -10.59 29.03
N GLY A 3 -40.80 -11.61 28.25
CA GLY A 3 -39.55 -11.71 27.50
C GLY A 3 -39.64 -10.89 26.22
N VAL A 4 -38.69 -9.97 26.06
CA VAL A 4 -38.45 -9.23 24.83
C VAL A 4 -37.67 -10.15 23.89
N ARG A 5 -38.30 -10.57 22.79
CA ARG A 5 -37.61 -11.25 21.68
C ARG A 5 -37.06 -10.16 20.75
N CYS A 6 -35.75 -9.97 20.75
CA CYS A 6 -35.05 -9.24 19.69
C CYS A 6 -35.18 -10.01 18.38
N ILE A 7 -35.86 -9.43 17.40
CA ILE A 7 -35.90 -9.91 16.02
C ILE A 7 -34.66 -9.36 15.32
N LEU A 8 -33.70 -10.24 15.02
CA LEU A 8 -32.59 -9.94 14.12
C LEU A 8 -33.14 -9.84 12.69
N LEU A 9 -33.12 -8.63 12.12
CA LEU A 9 -33.49 -8.39 10.73
C LEU A 9 -32.29 -8.75 9.85
N ALA A 10 -32.31 -9.95 9.28
CA ALA A 10 -31.43 -10.34 8.19
C ALA A 10 -31.87 -9.60 6.92
N VAL A 11 -31.15 -8.55 6.54
CA VAL A 11 -31.32 -7.86 5.26
C VAL A 11 -30.64 -8.70 4.19
N ILE A 12 -31.41 -9.57 3.53
CA ILE A 12 -31.02 -10.23 2.29
C ILE A 12 -31.32 -9.24 1.15
N LEU A 13 -30.32 -8.44 0.77
CA LEU A 13 -30.38 -7.59 -0.41
C LEU A 13 -30.12 -8.45 -1.66
N GLY A 14 -31.16 -8.59 -2.49
CA GLY A 14 -31.07 -9.24 -3.79
C GLY A 14 -30.28 -8.38 -4.77
N PHE A 15 -29.02 -8.75 -5.01
CA PHE A 15 -28.20 -8.16 -6.07
C PHE A 15 -28.63 -8.72 -7.44
N ALA A 16 -29.37 -7.93 -8.20
CA ALA A 16 -29.52 -8.15 -9.64
C ALA A 16 -28.23 -7.68 -10.35
N GLY A 17 -27.36 -8.64 -10.67
CA GLY A 17 -26.53 -8.67 -11.88
C GLY A 17 -25.69 -7.44 -12.25
N ILE A 18 -24.77 -7.00 -11.38
CA ILE A 18 -23.49 -6.50 -11.85
C ILE A 18 -22.50 -7.60 -11.51
N ALA A 19 -22.04 -8.34 -12.52
CA ALA A 19 -20.90 -9.24 -12.35
C ALA A 19 -19.72 -8.38 -11.94
N GLY A 20 -19.48 -8.28 -10.62
CA GLY A 20 -18.39 -7.50 -10.07
C GLY A 20 -17.09 -8.19 -10.42
N ALA A 21 -16.40 -7.69 -11.45
CA ALA A 21 -14.96 -7.87 -11.51
C ALA A 21 -14.41 -7.37 -10.16
N VAL A 22 -13.78 -8.27 -9.41
CA VAL A 22 -13.21 -8.03 -8.07
C VAL A 22 -11.96 -7.18 -8.25
N GLY A 23 -12.15 -5.91 -8.61
CA GLY A 23 -11.08 -4.93 -8.68
C GLY A 23 -10.74 -4.36 -7.30
N PRO A 24 -9.63 -3.61 -7.18
CA PRO A 24 -9.29 -2.89 -5.95
C PRO A 24 -10.44 -1.99 -5.49
N MET A 25 -10.61 -1.89 -4.17
CA MET A 25 -11.68 -1.11 -3.55
C MET A 25 -11.15 -0.25 -2.41
N THR A 26 -11.84 0.87 -2.17
CA THR A 26 -11.61 1.73 -1.02
C THR A 26 -12.94 2.25 -0.47
N LEU A 27 -13.02 2.38 0.86
CA LEU A 27 -14.20 2.89 1.56
C LEU A 27 -13.90 4.28 2.11
N ALA A 28 -14.65 5.28 1.67
CA ALA A 28 -14.56 6.63 2.22
C ALA A 28 -15.22 6.71 3.60
N ARG A 29 -14.83 7.71 4.40
CA ARG A 29 -15.41 7.96 5.73
C ARG A 29 -16.91 8.27 5.71
N THR A 30 -17.43 8.72 4.57
CA THR A 30 -18.85 8.96 4.31
C THR A 30 -19.67 7.67 4.20
N GLY A 31 -19.01 6.52 4.05
CA GLY A 31 -19.64 5.23 3.78
C GLY A 31 -19.71 4.89 2.28
N ASP A 32 -19.18 5.76 1.41
CA ASP A 32 -19.16 5.51 -0.04
C ASP A 32 -18.05 4.51 -0.39
N LEU A 33 -18.41 3.49 -1.15
CA LEU A 33 -17.51 2.46 -1.64
C LEU A 33 -17.11 2.75 -3.09
N TYR A 34 -15.80 2.86 -3.33
CA TYR A 34 -15.25 3.04 -4.67
C TYR A 34 -14.53 1.77 -5.09
N SER A 35 -14.81 1.28 -6.29
CA SER A 35 -14.12 0.15 -6.90
C SER A 35 -13.58 0.55 -8.27
N VAL A 36 -12.39 0.09 -8.63
CA VAL A 36 -11.77 0.38 -9.93
C VAL A 36 -11.59 -0.89 -10.75
N ALA A 37 -11.88 -0.83 -12.05
CA ALA A 37 -11.70 -1.94 -12.98
C ALA A 37 -11.38 -1.42 -14.39
N THR A 38 -11.03 -2.32 -15.31
CA THR A 38 -11.00 -1.99 -16.73
C THR A 38 -12.31 -2.38 -17.42
N VAL A 39 -12.88 -1.48 -18.22
CA VAL A 39 -14.09 -1.69 -19.03
C VAL A 39 -13.80 -1.12 -20.41
N ASP A 40 -14.00 -1.92 -21.46
CA ASP A 40 -13.75 -1.52 -22.85
C ASP A 40 -12.36 -0.89 -23.06
N ASN A 41 -11.33 -1.49 -22.44
CA ASN A 41 -9.95 -1.01 -22.47
C ASN A 41 -9.77 0.40 -21.89
N GLN A 42 -10.59 0.81 -20.94
CA GLN A 42 -10.44 2.05 -20.17
C GLN A 42 -10.60 1.77 -18.67
N VAL A 43 -9.95 2.56 -17.83
CA VAL A 43 -10.14 2.46 -16.39
C VAL A 43 -11.43 3.18 -16.00
N VAL A 44 -12.29 2.49 -15.26
CA VAL A 44 -13.56 3.00 -14.76
C VAL A 44 -13.61 2.84 -13.26
N VAL A 45 -13.96 3.93 -12.56
CA VAL A 45 -14.31 3.88 -11.15
C VAL A 45 -15.83 3.77 -11.03
N THR A 46 -16.29 2.78 -10.28
CA THR A 46 -17.68 2.69 -9.85
C THR A 46 -17.77 3.17 -8.41
N ALA A 47 -18.56 4.22 -8.17
CA ALA A 47 -18.91 4.67 -6.82
C ALA A 47 -20.26 4.12 -6.43
N ARG A 48 -20.34 3.53 -5.24
CA ARG A 48 -21.58 3.14 -4.58
C ARG A 48 -21.73 3.99 -3.33
N TYR A 49 -22.63 4.95 -3.39
CA TYR A 49 -22.85 5.89 -2.31
C TYR A 49 -23.59 5.23 -1.15
N ALA A 50 -23.45 5.81 0.04
CA ALA A 50 -24.11 5.32 1.25
C ALA A 50 -25.65 5.28 1.14
N ASP A 51 -26.24 6.08 0.25
CA ASP A 51 -27.69 6.09 -0.03
C ASP A 51 -28.13 4.97 -1.01
N GLY A 52 -27.17 4.19 -1.54
CA GLY A 52 -27.40 3.12 -2.51
C GLY A 52 -27.31 3.56 -3.97
N THR A 53 -27.14 4.85 -4.25
CA THR A 53 -26.91 5.37 -5.61
C THR A 53 -25.59 4.84 -6.16
N VAL A 54 -25.53 4.59 -7.47
CA VAL A 54 -24.34 4.09 -8.16
C VAL A 54 -24.01 4.98 -9.34
N ASP A 55 -22.78 5.48 -9.37
CA ASP A 55 -22.23 6.26 -10.48
C ASP A 55 -20.96 5.62 -11.05
N GLN A 56 -20.64 5.97 -12.29
CA GLN A 56 -19.43 5.53 -12.98
C GLN A 56 -18.64 6.70 -13.53
N PHE A 57 -17.33 6.69 -13.29
CA PHE A 57 -16.40 7.71 -13.74
C PHE A 57 -15.33 7.08 -14.63
N TYR A 58 -15.26 7.54 -15.88
CA TYR A 58 -14.22 7.11 -16.82
C TYR A 58 -12.95 7.92 -16.57
N VAL A 59 -11.85 7.23 -16.25
CA VAL A 59 -10.56 7.87 -16.00
C VAL A 59 -9.95 8.31 -17.34
N PRO A 60 -9.58 9.59 -17.51
CA PRO A 60 -9.05 10.08 -18.79
C PRO A 60 -7.70 9.44 -19.15
N GLN A 61 -7.49 9.22 -20.45
CA GLN A 61 -6.23 8.69 -21.01
C GLN A 61 -5.73 7.40 -20.36
N SER A 62 -6.66 6.55 -19.93
CA SER A 62 -6.40 5.31 -19.20
C SER A 62 -6.37 4.06 -20.08
N ALA A 63 -6.38 4.24 -21.41
CA ALA A 63 -6.35 3.13 -22.34
C ALA A 63 -5.07 2.27 -22.21
N ALA A 64 -5.23 0.95 -22.35
CA ALA A 64 -4.19 -0.05 -22.15
C ALA A 64 -3.57 -0.02 -20.73
N ALA A 65 -4.41 0.21 -19.72
CA ALA A 65 -4.03 -0.03 -18.33
C ALA A 65 -3.89 -1.53 -18.07
N VAL A 66 -2.89 -1.91 -17.28
CA VAL A 66 -2.71 -3.29 -16.82
C VAL A 66 -3.70 -3.54 -15.68
N GLU A 67 -4.59 -4.52 -15.84
CA GLU A 67 -5.71 -4.75 -14.91
C GLU A 67 -5.24 -5.03 -13.47
N ASP A 68 -4.22 -5.87 -13.29
CA ASP A 68 -3.69 -6.22 -11.97
C ASP A 68 -2.87 -5.11 -11.29
N SER A 69 -2.69 -3.96 -11.97
CA SER A 69 -1.93 -2.82 -11.45
C SER A 69 -2.79 -1.70 -10.88
N LEU A 70 -4.11 -1.82 -11.01
CA LEU A 70 -5.04 -0.78 -10.58
C LEU A 70 -4.96 -0.60 -9.06
N GLN A 71 -5.08 0.65 -8.62
CA GLN A 71 -5.20 1.01 -7.21
C GLN A 71 -6.16 2.21 -7.10
N VAL A 72 -6.91 2.28 -6.02
CA VAL A 72 -7.86 3.38 -5.76
C VAL A 72 -7.80 3.79 -4.28
N GLY A 73 -7.88 5.08 -4.00
CA GLY A 73 -7.84 5.62 -2.65
C GLY A 73 -8.57 6.96 -2.57
N VAL A 74 -9.07 7.31 -1.39
CA VAL A 74 -9.78 8.57 -1.15
C VAL A 74 -9.04 9.36 -0.07
N ASP A 75 -8.76 10.64 -0.31
CA ASP A 75 -8.29 11.54 0.74
C ASP A 75 -9.43 11.82 1.72
N PRO A 76 -9.29 11.43 3.00
CA PRO A 76 -10.35 11.60 3.99
C PRO A 76 -10.67 13.05 4.33
N ALA A 77 -9.86 14.04 3.90
CA ALA A 77 -10.09 15.44 4.22
C ALA A 77 -10.81 16.23 3.12
N THR A 78 -10.41 16.04 1.88
CA THR A 78 -11.02 16.73 0.73
C THR A 78 -12.10 15.89 0.07
N GLY A 79 -12.09 14.57 0.28
CA GLY A 79 -12.93 13.64 -0.47
C GLY A 79 -12.38 13.35 -1.88
N ALA A 80 -11.21 13.89 -2.24
CA ALA A 80 -10.58 13.63 -3.52
C ALA A 80 -10.30 12.14 -3.71
N LEU A 81 -10.69 11.62 -4.87
CA LEU A 81 -10.49 10.24 -5.26
C LEU A 81 -9.23 10.14 -6.13
N TYR A 82 -8.34 9.20 -5.83
CA TYR A 82 -7.13 8.96 -6.61
C TYR A 82 -7.15 7.58 -7.23
N VAL A 83 -6.75 7.51 -8.50
CA VAL A 83 -6.62 6.27 -9.26
C VAL A 83 -5.21 6.16 -9.79
N LEU A 84 -4.55 5.06 -9.46
CA LEU A 84 -3.21 4.71 -9.91
C LEU A 84 -3.29 3.48 -10.82
N TRP A 85 -2.50 3.48 -11.87
CA TRP A 85 -2.36 2.33 -12.76
C TRP A 85 -1.00 2.28 -13.45
N GLN A 86 -0.62 1.09 -13.90
CA GLN A 86 0.44 0.87 -14.85
C GLN A 86 -0.12 0.90 -16.27
N LYS A 87 0.57 1.62 -17.16
CA LYS A 87 0.32 1.62 -18.60
C LYS A 87 1.42 0.81 -19.28
N LYS A 88 1.03 -0.10 -20.18
CA LYS A 88 1.93 -1.06 -20.87
C LYS A 88 2.64 -2.02 -19.91
N THR A 89 3.37 -2.98 -20.47
CA THR A 89 4.23 -3.92 -19.76
C THR A 89 5.69 -3.71 -20.17
N ASP A 90 6.56 -4.52 -19.60
CA ASP A 90 7.96 -4.64 -19.98
C ASP A 90 8.76 -3.33 -19.85
N MET A 91 9.73 -3.09 -20.72
CA MET A 91 10.57 -1.89 -20.67
C MET A 91 9.81 -0.59 -20.99
N GLU A 92 8.59 -0.71 -21.50
CA GLU A 92 7.69 0.41 -21.75
C GLU A 92 6.72 0.69 -20.59
N ALA A 93 6.79 -0.06 -19.49
CA ALA A 93 5.89 0.11 -18.35
C ALA A 93 6.06 1.51 -17.72
N ARG A 94 4.95 2.22 -17.55
CA ARG A 94 4.87 3.57 -16.96
C ARG A 94 3.79 3.61 -15.89
N LEU A 95 3.99 4.40 -14.84
CA LEU A 95 2.99 4.58 -13.80
C LEU A 95 2.28 5.92 -13.94
N ARG A 96 0.96 5.89 -13.79
CA ARG A 96 0.09 7.05 -13.93
C ARG A 96 -0.81 7.21 -12.73
N LEU A 97 -1.01 8.46 -12.30
CA LEU A 97 -1.97 8.84 -11.28
C LEU A 97 -2.95 9.86 -11.87
N ALA A 98 -4.23 9.72 -11.57
CA ALA A 98 -5.25 10.75 -11.78
C ALA A 98 -6.00 11.00 -10.47
N GLY A 99 -6.39 12.25 -10.22
CA GLY A 99 -7.27 12.64 -9.12
C GLY A 99 -8.64 13.08 -9.65
N TYR A 100 -9.72 12.78 -8.94
CA TYR A 100 -11.06 13.30 -9.19
C TYR A 100 -11.49 14.14 -8.00
N LEU A 101 -11.70 15.43 -8.26
CA LEU A 101 -11.98 16.46 -7.27
C LEU A 101 -13.09 17.36 -7.82
N ASP A 102 -14.10 17.65 -7.00
CA ASP A 102 -15.18 18.58 -7.34
C ASP A 102 -15.80 18.34 -8.74
N GLY A 103 -16.01 17.07 -9.07
CA GLY A 103 -16.62 16.68 -10.35
C GLY A 103 -15.68 16.66 -11.56
N THR A 104 -14.38 16.92 -11.35
CA THR A 104 -13.40 17.08 -12.42
C THR A 104 -12.18 16.19 -12.23
N TRP A 105 -11.70 15.59 -13.33
CA TRP A 105 -10.44 14.87 -13.33
C TRP A 105 -9.24 15.81 -13.46
N ILE A 106 -8.24 15.58 -12.62
CA ILE A 106 -6.91 16.17 -12.64
C ILE A 106 -5.93 15.09 -13.15
N GLY A 107 -5.20 15.42 -14.22
CA GLY A 107 -4.25 14.51 -14.85
C GLY A 107 -4.85 13.69 -16.02
N PRO A 108 -4.28 12.51 -16.33
CA PRO A 108 -3.25 11.83 -15.56
C PRO A 108 -1.86 12.44 -15.67
N ILE A 109 -1.09 12.30 -14.59
CA ILE A 109 0.35 12.54 -14.57
C ILE A 109 1.10 11.21 -14.69
N THR A 110 2.13 11.15 -15.53
CA THR A 110 3.11 10.05 -15.49
C THR A 110 4.23 10.45 -14.54
N PHE A 111 4.33 9.77 -13.40
CA PHE A 111 5.29 10.09 -12.34
C PHE A 111 6.50 9.13 -12.30
N ALA A 112 6.42 7.98 -12.98
CA ALA A 112 7.53 7.02 -13.06
C ALA A 112 7.63 6.32 -14.43
N GLY A 113 8.85 5.98 -14.82
CA GLY A 113 9.22 5.28 -16.05
C GLY A 113 9.52 6.18 -17.25
N ASN A 114 9.39 7.50 -17.16
CA ASN A 114 9.70 8.41 -18.27
C ASN A 114 11.18 8.84 -18.35
N ASP A 115 12.02 8.31 -17.47
CA ASP A 115 13.43 8.66 -17.26
C ASP A 115 14.42 7.65 -17.89
N GLY A 116 13.91 6.74 -18.74
CA GLY A 116 14.69 5.64 -19.31
C GLY A 116 14.56 4.33 -18.53
N THR A 117 13.87 4.33 -17.39
CA THR A 117 13.53 3.11 -16.65
C THR A 117 12.12 2.61 -17.01
N ALA A 118 11.85 1.34 -16.73
CA ALA A 118 10.49 0.83 -16.63
C ALA A 118 10.03 0.85 -15.18
N ALA A 119 8.77 1.24 -14.97
CA ALA A 119 8.14 1.30 -13.65
C ALA A 119 6.88 0.44 -13.63
N ALA A 120 6.85 -0.55 -12.73
CA ALA A 120 5.82 -1.57 -12.70
C ALA A 120 5.37 -1.93 -11.27
N ASN A 121 4.26 -2.66 -11.19
CA ASN A 121 3.69 -3.22 -9.95
C ASN A 121 3.50 -2.16 -8.86
N PRO A 122 2.73 -1.10 -9.16
CA PRO A 122 2.63 0.01 -8.25
C PRO A 122 1.70 -0.33 -7.08
N GLN A 123 1.95 0.27 -5.92
CA GLN A 123 1.11 0.22 -4.73
C GLN A 123 0.79 1.64 -4.30
N MET A 124 -0.40 1.85 -3.75
CA MET A 124 -0.81 3.16 -3.23
C MET A 124 -1.57 3.05 -1.92
N ILE A 125 -1.23 3.92 -0.99
CA ILE A 125 -1.99 4.15 0.25
C ILE A 125 -2.20 5.65 0.43
N ILE A 126 -3.43 6.05 0.75
CA ILE A 126 -3.75 7.42 1.15
C ILE A 126 -3.77 7.48 2.67
N HIS A 127 -2.90 8.29 3.25
CA HIS A 127 -2.75 8.39 4.70
C HIS A 127 -2.76 9.86 5.13
N ARG A 128 -3.62 10.18 6.10
CA ARG A 128 -3.68 11.52 6.69
C ARG A 128 -2.96 11.52 8.03
N SER A 129 -1.85 12.21 8.07
CA SER A 129 -1.08 12.44 9.29
C SER A 129 -1.55 13.68 10.02
N VAL A 130 -1.50 13.64 11.35
CA VAL A 130 -1.60 14.80 12.23
C VAL A 130 -0.38 14.79 13.15
N SER A 131 0.38 15.89 13.16
CA SER A 131 1.50 16.11 14.09
C SER A 131 1.22 17.34 14.94
N THR A 132 1.74 17.33 16.17
CA THR A 132 1.78 18.50 17.06
C THR A 132 3.20 19.03 17.16
N TYR A 133 3.35 20.34 17.32
CA TYR A 133 4.63 20.98 17.61
C TYR A 133 4.42 22.20 18.50
N ASP A 134 5.45 22.55 19.26
CA ASP A 134 5.45 23.73 20.12
C ASP A 134 5.86 24.97 19.33
N GLU A 135 4.99 25.98 19.29
CA GLU A 135 5.29 27.28 18.72
C GLU A 135 5.76 28.24 19.80
N ALA A 136 6.91 28.86 19.57
CA ALA A 136 7.44 29.89 20.45
C ALA A 136 6.47 31.08 20.50
N THR A 137 6.02 31.40 21.71
CA THR A 137 5.18 32.55 22.05
C THR A 137 6.05 33.73 22.51
N GLU A 138 5.45 34.85 22.92
CA GLU A 138 6.21 36.01 23.41
C GLU A 138 7.10 35.63 24.61
N GLU A 139 8.18 36.39 24.83
CA GLU A 139 9.19 36.08 25.84
C GLU A 139 8.56 36.01 27.25
N GLY A 140 8.50 34.81 27.82
CA GLY A 140 7.90 34.54 29.14
C GLY A 140 6.55 33.81 29.12
N GLU A 141 6.00 33.53 27.93
CA GLU A 141 4.81 32.69 27.78
C GLU A 141 5.17 31.21 27.58
N GLU A 142 4.27 30.31 27.97
CA GLU A 142 4.41 28.88 27.64
C GLU A 142 4.24 28.68 26.12
N PRO A 143 5.01 27.77 25.49
CA PRO A 143 4.84 27.46 24.09
C PRO A 143 3.41 27.00 23.79
N ALA A 144 2.85 27.46 22.67
CA ALA A 144 1.53 27.03 22.24
C ALA A 144 1.65 25.73 21.42
N GLU A 145 0.90 24.70 21.79
CA GLU A 145 0.82 23.47 21.00
C GLU A 145 -0.02 23.71 19.73
N VAL A 146 0.61 23.56 18.56
CA VAL A 146 -0.04 23.74 17.26
C VAL A 146 -0.13 22.41 16.53
N LYS A 147 -1.27 22.16 15.89
CA LYS A 147 -1.52 20.97 15.06
C LYS A 147 -1.31 21.27 13.59
N ILE A 148 -0.59 20.40 12.91
CA ILE A 148 -0.49 20.36 11.45
C ILE A 148 -1.01 19.02 10.95
N ALA A 149 -1.81 19.06 9.89
CA ALA A 149 -2.37 17.88 9.27
C ALA A 149 -2.13 17.89 7.76
N THR A 150 -1.59 16.79 7.24
CA THR A 150 -1.25 16.63 5.82
C THR A 150 -1.70 15.25 5.37
N THR A 151 -2.37 15.19 4.23
CA THR A 151 -2.62 13.92 3.55
C THR A 151 -1.43 13.62 2.64
N PHE A 152 -0.96 12.38 2.66
CA PHE A 152 0.08 11.86 1.78
C PHE A 152 -0.47 10.74 0.91
N ILE A 153 -0.10 10.76 -0.36
CA ILE A 153 -0.21 9.63 -1.27
C ILE A 153 1.12 8.88 -1.20
N HIS A 154 1.14 7.76 -0.47
CA HIS A 154 2.28 6.88 -0.41
C HIS A 154 2.26 5.98 -1.64
N LEU A 155 3.36 5.98 -2.38
CA LEU A 155 3.55 5.24 -3.62
C LEU A 155 4.80 4.38 -3.48
N ALA A 156 4.68 3.11 -3.86
CA ALA A 156 5.83 2.22 -4.01
C ALA A 156 5.72 1.46 -5.32
N TRP A 157 6.85 1.21 -5.98
CA TRP A 157 6.88 0.48 -7.25
C TRP A 157 8.23 -0.17 -7.51
N TRP A 158 8.27 -1.04 -8.50
CA TRP A 158 9.50 -1.63 -9.00
C TRP A 158 10.03 -0.84 -10.20
N SER A 159 11.31 -0.47 -10.17
CA SER A 159 11.99 0.25 -11.26
C SER A 159 13.14 -0.59 -11.84
N ARG A 160 13.32 -0.61 -13.15
CA ARG A 160 14.44 -1.29 -13.82
C ARG A 160 14.95 -0.51 -15.02
N ALA A 161 16.26 -0.45 -15.25
CA ALA A 161 16.82 0.28 -16.39
C ALA A 161 17.00 -0.59 -17.66
N SER A 162 17.05 -1.92 -17.50
CA SER A 162 17.14 -2.87 -18.62
C SER A 162 16.42 -4.20 -18.31
N GLU A 163 16.29 -5.06 -19.32
CA GLU A 163 15.71 -6.41 -19.16
C GLU A 163 16.61 -7.35 -18.37
N ASP A 164 17.92 -7.12 -18.44
CA ASP A 164 18.94 -7.91 -17.73
C ASP A 164 19.11 -7.50 -16.26
N GLU A 165 18.57 -6.34 -15.88
CA GLU A 165 18.57 -5.86 -14.50
C GLU A 165 17.38 -6.41 -13.72
N ILE A 166 17.66 -6.88 -12.50
CA ILE A 166 16.62 -7.32 -11.57
C ILE A 166 15.67 -6.16 -11.26
N GLY A 167 16.21 -4.94 -11.12
CA GLY A 167 15.51 -3.71 -10.73
C GLY A 167 15.66 -3.39 -9.24
N ALA A 168 15.02 -2.31 -8.79
CA ALA A 168 15.00 -1.86 -7.41
C ALA A 168 13.62 -1.31 -7.02
N ALA A 169 13.26 -1.50 -5.76
CA ALA A 169 12.06 -0.90 -5.19
C ALA A 169 12.28 0.62 -5.00
N GLN A 170 11.29 1.40 -5.41
CA GLN A 170 11.24 2.84 -5.28
C GLN A 170 10.09 3.22 -4.35
N TYR A 171 10.27 4.31 -3.62
CA TYR A 171 9.24 4.88 -2.76
C TYR A 171 9.11 6.39 -2.97
N MET A 172 7.89 6.89 -2.85
CA MET A 172 7.60 8.32 -2.87
C MET A 172 6.38 8.62 -1.99
N ALA A 173 6.44 9.68 -1.21
CA ALA A 173 5.31 10.16 -0.42
C ALA A 173 4.91 11.57 -0.88
N VAL A 174 3.86 11.65 -1.70
CA VAL A 174 3.43 12.91 -2.31
C VAL A 174 2.45 13.62 -1.36
N PRO A 175 2.77 14.81 -0.85
CA PRO A 175 1.82 15.57 -0.06
C PRO A 175 0.68 16.07 -0.95
N VAL A 176 -0.52 16.08 -0.38
CA VAL A 176 -1.72 16.64 -0.98
C VAL A 176 -1.98 17.99 -0.32
N ASP A 177 -2.19 19.03 -1.13
CA ASP A 177 -2.53 20.34 -0.60
C ASP A 177 -3.97 20.42 -0.09
N HIS A 178 -4.35 21.59 0.41
CA HIS A 178 -5.69 21.82 0.96
C HIS A 178 -6.83 21.72 -0.07
N ASP A 179 -6.53 21.82 -1.36
CA ASP A 179 -7.50 21.71 -2.43
C ASP A 179 -7.61 20.26 -2.92
N GLY A 180 -6.79 19.33 -2.44
CA GLY A 180 -6.79 17.95 -2.93
C GLY A 180 -5.88 17.75 -4.14
N MET A 181 -4.93 18.66 -4.39
CA MET A 181 -3.96 18.53 -5.48
C MET A 181 -2.68 17.83 -4.99
N PRO A 182 -2.23 16.74 -5.65
CA PRO A 182 -0.96 16.11 -5.34
C PRO A 182 0.24 16.98 -5.78
N LEU A 183 1.16 17.25 -4.86
CA LEU A 183 2.33 18.11 -5.08
C LEU A 183 3.56 17.31 -5.57
N PHE A 184 3.46 16.71 -6.76
CA PHE A 184 4.55 15.90 -7.34
C PHE A 184 5.85 16.67 -7.57
N GLN A 185 5.79 17.96 -7.90
CA GLN A 185 6.98 18.76 -8.20
C GLN A 185 7.89 18.97 -6.99
N ASP A 186 7.31 18.89 -5.79
CA ASP A 186 8.02 19.10 -4.53
C ASP A 186 8.52 17.80 -3.91
N THR A 187 8.31 16.66 -4.58
CA THR A 187 8.57 15.33 -4.05
C THR A 187 9.51 14.57 -4.98
N GLN A 188 10.55 13.98 -4.40
CA GLN A 188 11.44 13.06 -5.11
C GLN A 188 11.20 11.64 -4.64
N SER A 189 11.31 10.70 -5.57
CA SER A 189 11.36 9.29 -5.23
C SER A 189 12.71 8.94 -4.62
N VAL A 190 12.71 7.97 -3.71
CA VAL A 190 13.92 7.41 -3.13
C VAL A 190 14.03 5.92 -3.49
N PRO A 191 15.18 5.46 -3.99
CA PRO A 191 15.46 4.04 -4.12
C PRO A 191 15.58 3.43 -2.72
N LEU A 192 14.80 2.38 -2.44
CA LEU A 192 14.83 1.72 -1.14
C LEU A 192 16.12 0.92 -0.92
N VAL A 193 16.81 0.56 -2.00
CA VAL A 193 18.11 -0.13 -1.94
C VAL A 193 19.20 0.71 -1.28
N ASP A 194 19.11 2.04 -1.33
CA ASP A 194 20.10 2.94 -0.71
C ASP A 194 20.06 2.88 0.83
N PHE A 195 19.01 2.30 1.40
CA PHE A 195 18.85 2.12 2.85
C PHE A 195 19.16 0.69 3.31
N LEU A 196 19.48 -0.22 2.39
CA LEU A 196 19.88 -1.57 2.73
C LEU A 196 21.35 -1.59 3.18
N PRO A 197 21.69 -2.32 4.25
CA PRO A 197 23.09 -2.59 4.56
C PRO A 197 23.71 -3.39 3.42
N TYR A 198 25.03 -3.28 3.24
CA TYR A 198 25.77 -4.10 2.28
C TYR A 198 25.46 -5.59 2.53
N GLY A 199 24.74 -6.21 1.60
CA GLY A 199 24.30 -7.59 1.69
C GLY A 199 25.34 -8.61 1.22
N ILE A 200 25.04 -9.88 1.46
CA ILE A 200 25.76 -11.00 0.86
C ILE A 200 25.04 -11.32 -0.45
N ALA A 201 25.78 -11.39 -1.56
CA ALA A 201 25.22 -11.78 -2.84
C ALA A 201 24.59 -13.17 -2.75
N CYS A 202 23.34 -13.28 -3.19
CA CYS A 202 22.66 -14.55 -3.26
C CYS A 202 22.71 -15.17 -4.66
N PHE A 203 22.88 -16.49 -4.68
CA PHE A 203 22.78 -17.31 -5.87
C PHE A 203 21.53 -18.20 -5.75
N ASP A 204 20.93 -18.56 -6.88
CA ASP A 204 19.85 -19.56 -6.99
C ASP A 204 18.53 -19.23 -6.27
N ILE A 205 18.17 -17.95 -6.11
CA ILE A 205 16.79 -17.60 -5.73
C ILE A 205 15.88 -17.88 -6.93
N GLY A 206 14.98 -18.86 -6.79
CA GLY A 206 13.94 -19.13 -7.79
C GLY A 206 13.03 -17.90 -8.05
N PRO A 207 12.25 -17.89 -9.14
CA PRO A 207 11.41 -16.74 -9.49
C PRO A 207 10.39 -16.44 -8.38
N ALA A 208 10.61 -15.36 -7.63
CA ALA A 208 9.78 -14.94 -6.50
C ALA A 208 8.93 -13.72 -6.84
N GLU A 209 8.14 -13.78 -7.92
CA GLU A 209 7.38 -12.63 -8.45
C GLU A 209 6.49 -11.96 -7.40
N ASN A 210 5.86 -12.74 -6.51
CA ASN A 210 5.01 -12.23 -5.43
C ASN A 210 5.75 -11.39 -4.40
N LEU A 211 7.06 -11.63 -4.22
CA LEU A 211 7.92 -10.96 -3.25
C LEU A 211 8.88 -9.96 -3.90
N LYS A 212 9.00 -9.99 -5.24
CA LYS A 212 9.88 -9.11 -5.99
C LYS A 212 9.43 -7.65 -5.96
N HIS A 213 8.15 -7.40 -5.71
CA HIS A 213 7.57 -6.07 -5.76
C HIS A 213 7.28 -5.52 -4.37
N PRO A 214 7.50 -4.21 -4.14
CA PRO A 214 7.24 -3.62 -2.84
C PRO A 214 5.76 -3.71 -2.50
N LYS A 215 5.46 -3.84 -1.19
CA LYS A 215 4.10 -3.82 -0.65
C LYS A 215 3.95 -2.66 0.32
N LEU A 216 2.88 -1.89 0.15
CA LEU A 216 2.51 -0.87 1.11
C LEU A 216 1.50 -1.44 2.10
N LEU A 217 1.69 -1.08 3.36
CA LEU A 217 0.96 -1.64 4.50
C LEU A 217 0.65 -0.50 5.47
N ILE A 218 -0.36 -0.66 6.32
CA ILE A 218 -0.56 0.19 7.49
C ILE A 218 -0.20 -0.63 8.72
N ASP A 219 0.69 -0.12 9.57
CA ASP A 219 0.91 -0.70 10.89
C ASP A 219 -0.36 -0.50 11.74
N PRO A 220 -1.06 -1.56 12.15
CA PRO A 220 -2.27 -1.42 12.96
C PRO A 220 -2.04 -0.75 14.31
N GLN A 221 -0.81 -0.83 14.86
CA GLN A 221 -0.48 -0.29 16.16
C GLN A 221 -0.29 1.23 16.13
N THR A 222 0.49 1.73 15.18
CA THR A 222 0.79 3.16 15.06
C THR A 222 -0.15 3.90 14.10
N GLY A 223 -0.78 3.18 13.18
CA GLY A 223 -1.54 3.73 12.06
C GLY A 223 -0.66 4.31 10.95
N PHE A 224 0.67 4.23 11.06
CA PHE A 224 1.57 4.75 10.05
C PHE A 224 1.77 3.76 8.90
N PRO A 225 1.94 4.25 7.67
CA PRO A 225 2.24 3.37 6.56
C PRO A 225 3.66 2.80 6.68
N ALA A 226 3.81 1.57 6.21
CA ALA A 226 5.08 0.90 6.06
C ALA A 226 5.25 0.37 4.65
N VAL A 227 6.51 0.26 4.21
CA VAL A 227 6.89 -0.34 2.94
C VAL A 227 7.65 -1.61 3.24
N PHE A 228 7.11 -2.75 2.81
CA PHE A 228 7.87 -3.97 2.71
C PHE A 228 8.57 -4.01 1.35
N ALA A 229 9.89 -4.15 1.36
CA ALA A 229 10.68 -4.24 0.15
C ALA A 229 11.70 -5.36 0.25
N THR A 230 11.95 -5.97 -0.90
CA THR A 230 12.90 -7.06 -1.07
C THR A 230 14.03 -6.60 -1.96
N ASP A 231 15.27 -6.86 -1.55
CA ASP A 231 16.41 -6.86 -2.46
C ASP A 231 16.88 -8.28 -2.70
N LEU A 232 16.52 -8.80 -3.86
CA LEU A 232 16.89 -10.14 -4.31
C LEU A 232 18.37 -10.25 -4.66
N ASN A 233 19.08 -9.14 -4.91
CA ASN A 233 20.55 -9.20 -5.07
C ASN A 233 21.23 -9.57 -3.75
N SER A 234 20.64 -9.13 -2.64
CA SER A 234 21.21 -9.23 -1.30
C SER A 234 20.50 -10.25 -0.39
N CYS A 235 19.43 -10.91 -0.85
CA CYS A 235 18.56 -11.75 -0.01
C CYS A 235 18.01 -11.04 1.23
N LEU A 236 17.78 -9.72 1.15
CA LEU A 236 17.32 -8.95 2.29
C LEU A 236 15.85 -8.58 2.10
N PHE A 237 15.10 -8.74 3.18
CA PHE A 237 13.84 -8.02 3.36
C PHE A 237 14.04 -6.88 4.32
N GLN A 238 13.40 -5.76 4.01
CA GLN A 238 13.39 -4.60 4.88
C GLN A 238 11.97 -4.07 4.97
N ILE A 239 11.61 -3.70 6.19
CA ILE A 239 10.39 -2.95 6.45
C ILE A 239 10.83 -1.52 6.73
N PHE A 240 10.29 -0.58 5.96
CA PHE A 240 10.47 0.84 6.18
C PHE A 240 9.22 1.43 6.77
N GLU A 241 9.31 1.94 8.00
CA GLU A 241 8.23 2.73 8.58
C GLU A 241 8.29 4.16 8.02
N SER A 242 7.17 4.66 7.54
CA SER A 242 7.07 6.03 7.02
C SER A 242 6.50 6.95 8.09
N ARG A 243 7.39 7.74 8.72
CA ARG A 243 7.00 8.64 9.81
C ARG A 243 6.91 10.08 9.34
N PRO A 244 5.80 10.78 9.64
CA PRO A 244 5.68 12.20 9.41
C PRO A 244 6.51 12.97 10.44
N GLU A 245 7.36 13.89 9.96
CA GLU A 245 8.10 14.83 10.80
C GLU A 245 7.82 16.28 10.38
N VAL A 246 7.70 17.17 11.37
CA VAL A 246 7.49 18.59 11.11
C VAL A 246 8.84 19.26 10.92
N VAL A 247 9.05 19.83 9.73
CA VAL A 247 10.24 20.61 9.40
C VAL A 247 9.89 22.06 9.13
N VAL A 248 10.82 22.95 9.42
CA VAL A 248 10.73 24.38 9.08
C VAL A 248 11.42 24.58 7.74
N ASP A 249 10.67 25.06 6.74
CA ASP A 249 11.24 25.44 5.46
C ASP A 249 12.22 26.62 5.65
N SER A 250 13.46 26.45 5.19
CA SER A 250 14.53 27.41 5.46
C SER A 250 14.28 28.78 4.83
N MET A 251 13.56 28.82 3.70
CA MET A 251 13.30 30.00 2.88
C MET A 251 12.02 30.72 3.30
N THR A 252 10.91 29.98 3.36
CA THR A 252 9.58 30.53 3.66
C THR A 252 9.28 30.62 5.15
N LYS A 253 10.09 29.95 6.00
CA LYS A 253 9.83 29.73 7.43
C LYS A 253 8.52 29.00 7.73
N ARG A 254 7.82 28.50 6.69
CA ARG A 254 6.60 27.73 6.84
C ARG A 254 6.94 26.33 7.37
N ARG A 255 6.19 25.87 8.37
CA ARG A 255 6.27 24.48 8.82
C ARG A 255 5.47 23.57 7.88
N ARG A 256 6.04 22.43 7.54
CA ARG A 256 5.39 21.38 6.76
C ARG A 256 5.74 20.01 7.30
N GLN A 257 4.85 19.03 7.10
CA GLN A 257 5.19 17.64 7.35
C GLN A 257 5.97 17.10 6.15
N ILE A 258 7.04 16.36 6.42
CA ILE A 258 7.73 15.51 5.45
C ILE A 258 7.70 14.07 5.94
N ILE A 259 7.85 13.11 5.03
CA ILE A 259 7.97 11.71 5.40
C ILE A 259 9.45 11.34 5.55
N ILE A 260 9.79 10.77 6.70
CA ILE A 260 11.07 10.14 6.97
C ILE A 260 10.87 8.63 6.94
N LEU A 261 11.66 7.95 6.11
CA LEU A 261 11.75 6.49 6.14
C LEU A 261 12.70 6.08 7.26
N ARG A 262 12.20 5.25 8.18
CA ARG A 262 13.01 4.59 9.20
C ARG A 262 13.01 3.10 8.90
N SER A 263 14.15 2.43 9.07
CA SER A 263 14.26 0.98 8.94
C SER A 263 14.21 0.32 10.31
N PRO A 264 13.03 -0.02 10.86
CA PRO A 264 12.93 -0.73 12.12
C PRO A 264 13.49 -2.15 12.07
N SER A 265 13.48 -2.82 10.91
CA SER A 265 13.94 -4.21 10.80
C SER A 265 14.55 -4.51 9.45
N THR A 266 15.61 -5.31 9.45
CA THR A 266 16.22 -5.91 8.27
C THR A 266 16.44 -7.38 8.58
N VAL A 267 16.00 -8.26 7.68
CA VAL A 267 16.12 -9.69 7.91
C VAL A 267 16.68 -10.36 6.66
N ALA A 268 17.69 -11.21 6.89
CA ALA A 268 18.30 -12.02 5.86
C ALA A 268 17.45 -13.28 5.61
N LEU A 269 17.16 -13.54 4.34
CA LEU A 269 16.42 -14.71 3.91
C LEU A 269 17.20 -16.00 4.11
N ARG A 270 16.48 -17.07 4.48
CA ARG A 270 17.01 -18.42 4.33
C ARG A 270 16.85 -18.88 2.87
N PRO A 271 17.88 -19.49 2.28
CA PRO A 271 17.86 -19.93 0.87
C PRO A 271 16.91 -21.11 0.62
N ASP A 272 16.45 -21.81 1.66
CA ASP A 272 15.57 -22.98 1.55
C ASP A 272 14.07 -22.63 1.52
N LEU A 273 13.70 -21.34 1.61
CA LEU A 273 12.30 -20.93 1.57
C LEU A 273 11.76 -20.94 0.12
N PRO A 274 10.55 -21.47 -0.12
CA PRO A 274 9.92 -21.46 -1.44
C PRO A 274 9.27 -20.10 -1.72
N LEU A 275 10.12 -19.08 -1.94
CA LEU A 275 9.72 -17.68 -2.09
C LEU A 275 8.68 -17.45 -3.20
N ALA A 276 8.70 -18.26 -4.27
CA ALA A 276 7.73 -18.23 -5.35
C ALA A 276 6.27 -18.45 -4.88
N ALA A 277 6.09 -19.40 -3.97
CA ALA A 277 4.78 -19.80 -3.43
C ALA A 277 4.40 -19.03 -2.15
N THR A 278 5.31 -18.21 -1.63
CA THR A 278 5.14 -17.56 -0.34
C THR A 278 4.25 -16.33 -0.43
N LYS A 279 3.32 -16.23 0.53
CA LYS A 279 2.46 -15.08 0.80
C LYS A 279 2.90 -14.41 2.10
N ILE A 280 2.62 -13.12 2.23
CA ILE A 280 2.97 -12.31 3.41
C ILE A 280 1.70 -11.74 4.03
N GLU A 281 1.60 -11.90 5.34
CA GLU A 281 0.60 -11.29 6.20
C GLU A 281 1.30 -10.37 7.20
N VAL A 282 0.66 -9.26 7.55
CA VAL A 282 1.23 -8.23 8.43
C VAL A 282 0.28 -7.98 9.57
N GLY A 283 0.76 -8.08 10.80
CA GLY A 283 -0.02 -7.66 11.95
C GLY A 283 0.65 -6.58 12.78
N SER A 284 0.22 -6.52 14.04
CA SER A 284 0.55 -5.48 15.00
C SER A 284 2.07 -5.36 15.21
N GLY A 285 2.58 -4.13 15.23
CA GLY A 285 4.01 -3.86 15.44
C GLY A 285 4.89 -4.31 14.28
N LEU A 286 4.32 -4.42 13.07
CA LEU A 286 5.01 -4.87 11.85
C LEU A 286 5.57 -6.30 11.95
N LYS A 287 4.98 -7.14 12.80
CA LYS A 287 5.25 -8.58 12.80
C LYS A 287 4.72 -9.17 11.49
N LEU A 288 5.61 -9.75 10.71
CA LEU A 288 5.28 -10.37 9.44
C LEU A 288 5.15 -11.88 9.62
N ILE A 289 4.20 -12.48 8.91
CA ILE A 289 4.14 -13.92 8.73
C ILE A 289 4.25 -14.24 7.26
N MET A 290 5.19 -15.12 6.95
CA MET A 290 5.31 -15.75 5.64
C MET A 290 4.63 -17.10 5.70
N HIS A 291 3.76 -17.42 4.74
CA HIS A 291 3.11 -18.73 4.65
C HIS A 291 3.04 -19.24 3.21
N TRP A 292 3.07 -20.56 3.04
CA TRP A 292 3.01 -21.23 1.73
C TRP A 292 2.44 -22.64 1.85
N ASP A 293 1.84 -23.12 0.77
CA ASP A 293 1.34 -24.49 0.69
C ASP A 293 2.52 -25.46 0.62
N GLY A 294 2.54 -26.42 1.54
CA GLY A 294 3.51 -27.51 1.60
C GLY A 294 3.04 -28.77 0.88
N GLU A 295 3.85 -29.82 0.96
CA GLU A 295 3.44 -31.16 0.53
C GLU A 295 2.36 -31.74 1.47
N GLU A 296 1.60 -32.72 0.99
CA GLU A 296 0.66 -33.53 1.79
C GLU A 296 -0.38 -32.71 2.58
N ASP A 297 -1.03 -31.73 1.95
CA ASP A 297 -2.07 -30.89 2.57
C ASP A 297 -1.56 -30.16 3.83
N LEU A 298 -0.32 -29.69 3.83
CA LEU A 298 0.24 -28.85 4.89
C LEU A 298 0.22 -27.37 4.50
N LEU A 299 -0.09 -26.49 5.46
CA LEU A 299 0.18 -25.06 5.35
C LEU A 299 1.39 -24.72 6.21
N ASN A 300 2.51 -24.39 5.56
CA ASN A 300 3.73 -23.97 6.24
C ASN A 300 3.71 -22.48 6.52
N TYR A 301 4.30 -22.07 7.64
CA TYR A 301 4.46 -20.67 7.97
C TYR A 301 5.67 -20.43 8.87
N LEU A 302 6.16 -19.19 8.85
CA LEU A 302 7.16 -18.69 9.77
C LEU A 302 6.87 -17.24 10.12
N GLU A 303 7.38 -16.81 11.26
CA GLU A 303 7.29 -15.44 11.74
C GLU A 303 8.59 -14.71 11.41
N LEU A 304 8.43 -13.44 11.07
CA LEU A 304 9.50 -12.53 10.73
C LEU A 304 9.34 -11.27 11.59
N ASP A 305 10.30 -11.04 12.47
CA ASP A 305 10.31 -9.92 13.40
C ASP A 305 11.70 -9.24 13.49
N GLN A 306 11.92 -8.43 14.52
CA GLN A 306 13.20 -7.75 14.75
C GLN A 306 14.32 -8.70 15.22
N GLU A 307 13.97 -9.85 15.79
CA GLU A 307 14.92 -10.86 16.25
C GLU A 307 15.33 -11.82 15.13
N GLY A 308 14.52 -11.90 14.06
CA GLY A 308 14.87 -12.54 12.80
C GLY A 308 13.75 -13.42 12.26
N LEU A 309 14.13 -14.51 11.60
CA LEU A 309 13.20 -15.54 11.11
C LEU A 309 13.02 -16.62 12.17
N SER A 310 11.76 -16.94 12.50
CA SER A 310 11.46 -18.11 13.29
C SER A 310 11.75 -19.41 12.53
N GLU A 311 11.76 -20.53 13.25
CA GLU A 311 11.70 -21.85 12.60
C GLU A 311 10.38 -22.00 11.81
N THR A 312 10.45 -22.76 10.72
CA THR A 312 9.27 -23.13 9.93
C THR A 312 8.37 -24.03 10.75
N LYS A 313 7.10 -23.66 10.83
CA LYS A 313 6.00 -24.42 11.46
C LYS A 313 5.04 -24.88 10.37
N SER A 314 4.30 -25.95 10.65
CA SER A 314 3.33 -26.53 9.69
C SER A 314 1.99 -26.78 10.37
N LEU A 315 0.91 -26.44 9.68
CA LEU A 315 -0.46 -26.80 10.05
C LEU A 315 -0.98 -27.88 9.12
N PRO A 316 -1.39 -29.06 9.64
CA PRO A 316 -2.02 -30.07 8.82
C PRO A 316 -3.44 -29.62 8.45
N LEU A 317 -3.72 -29.58 7.15
CA LEU A 317 -5.05 -29.33 6.61
C LEU A 317 -5.81 -30.66 6.50
N GLY A 318 -7.13 -30.57 6.48
CA GLY A 318 -7.99 -31.74 6.36
C GLY A 318 -9.45 -31.43 6.63
N GLU A 319 -10.25 -32.45 6.92
CA GLU A 319 -11.69 -32.29 7.12
C GLU A 319 -12.07 -31.32 8.27
N GLN A 320 -11.18 -31.17 9.27
CA GLN A 320 -11.41 -30.32 10.44
C GLN A 320 -10.83 -28.90 10.31
N LEU A 321 -9.95 -28.68 9.34
CA LEU A 321 -9.26 -27.41 9.16
C LEU A 321 -9.04 -27.18 7.67
N SER A 322 -9.89 -26.33 7.09
CA SER A 322 -9.70 -25.89 5.70
C SER A 322 -8.48 -24.98 5.58
N HIS A 323 -7.96 -24.83 4.36
CA HIS A 323 -6.87 -23.91 4.07
C HIS A 323 -7.21 -22.47 4.51
N GLU A 324 -8.42 -21.99 4.21
CA GLU A 324 -8.87 -20.64 4.59
C GLU A 324 -8.92 -20.47 6.11
N GLN A 325 -9.42 -21.47 6.83
CA GLN A 325 -9.44 -21.45 8.29
C GLN A 325 -8.01 -21.45 8.86
N ALA A 326 -7.09 -22.21 8.27
CA ALA A 326 -5.70 -22.24 8.68
C ALA A 326 -5.00 -20.88 8.45
N VAL A 327 -5.24 -20.23 7.31
CA VAL A 327 -4.74 -18.87 7.04
C VAL A 327 -5.28 -17.87 8.07
N GLU A 328 -6.57 -17.93 8.41
CA GLU A 328 -7.14 -17.06 9.45
C GLU A 328 -6.53 -17.31 10.84
N LEU A 329 -6.26 -18.57 11.20
CA LEU A 329 -5.56 -18.90 12.45
C LEU A 329 -4.14 -18.31 12.46
N ILE A 330 -3.42 -18.41 11.34
CA ILE A 330 -2.08 -17.84 11.19
C ILE A 330 -2.12 -16.31 11.29
N ARG A 331 -3.06 -15.65 10.61
CA ARG A 331 -3.28 -14.19 10.74
C ARG A 331 -3.50 -13.79 12.20
N GLY A 332 -4.25 -14.61 12.94
CA GLY A 332 -4.48 -14.44 14.37
C GLY A 332 -3.23 -14.41 15.25
N LEU A 333 -2.08 -14.95 14.79
CA LEU A 333 -0.80 -14.92 15.52
C LEU A 333 -0.10 -13.56 15.47
N THR A 334 -0.56 -12.67 14.60
CA THR A 334 -0.01 -11.32 14.39
C THR A 334 -0.83 -10.21 15.04
N ASN A 335 -1.95 -10.56 15.68
CA ASN A 335 -2.82 -9.62 16.41
C ASN A 335 -2.37 -9.38 17.85
#